data_AF-A0A8T3WL88-F1
#
_entry.id   AF-A0A8T3WL88-F1
#
_cell.length_a   1.000
_cell.length_b   1.000
_cell.length_c   1.000
_cell.angle_alpha   90.00
_cell.angle_beta   90.00
_cell.angle_gamma   90.00
#
_symmetry.space_group_name_H-M   'P 1'
#
loop_
_entity.id
_entity.type
_entity.pdbx_description
1 polymer ?
#
loop_
_entity_poly.entity_id
_entity_poly.type
_entity_poly.pdbx_seq_one_letter_code
_entity_poly.pdbx_strand_id
1 'polypeptide(L)'
;MKELTRLMLALGILLGIAGVFILYLSWPLLTGTTVILKTQPVDPFDIFRGQYMTINYEISNVELPEEIKEGDNVYVLLKEGDDKIWHAERVSPNKPDNGVFIKGTARQSWRGLTVEYGIEQYFFERNAELPLRDLDVKAKIGSSGQARIVGLLQYGKPINITYRDVTLTS
;
A
#
# COMPACT_ATOMS: atom_id res chain seq x y z
N MET A 1 17.36 36.91 -27.64
CA MET A 1 18.27 35.95 -26.97
C MET A 1 18.03 35.84 -25.47
N LYS A 2 17.88 36.95 -24.70
CA LYS A 2 17.65 36.90 -23.23
C LYS A 2 16.35 36.19 -22.81
N GLU A 3 15.28 36.31 -23.59
CA GLU A 3 14.03 35.59 -23.27
C GLU A 3 14.12 34.09 -23.55
N LEU A 4 14.87 33.69 -24.59
CA LEU A 4 15.13 32.28 -24.88
C LEU A 4 15.97 31.60 -23.79
N THR A 5 16.99 32.29 -23.26
CA THR A 5 17.79 31.75 -22.14
C THR A 5 16.99 31.65 -20.85
N ARG A 6 16.12 32.62 -20.55
CA ARG A 6 15.19 32.53 -19.41
C ARG A 6 14.21 31.35 -19.56
N LEU A 7 13.69 31.13 -20.76
CA LEU A 7 12.78 30.02 -21.03
C LEU A 7 13.49 28.66 -20.92
N MET A 8 14.71 28.54 -21.42
CA MET A 8 15.52 27.32 -21.24
C MET A 8 15.86 27.07 -19.77
N LEU A 9 16.15 28.12 -18.99
CA LEU A 9 16.42 28.00 -17.55
C LEU A 9 15.16 27.55 -16.80
N ALA A 10 14.00 28.15 -17.08
CA ALA A 10 12.73 27.77 -16.49
C ALA A 10 12.36 26.32 -16.82
N LEU A 11 12.56 25.89 -18.08
CA LEU A 11 12.33 24.51 -18.50
C LEU A 11 13.29 23.54 -17.80
N GLY A 12 14.57 23.90 -17.66
CA GLY A 12 15.55 23.10 -16.93
C GLY A 12 15.18 22.92 -15.46
N ILE A 13 14.71 23.98 -14.80
CA ILE A 13 14.22 23.92 -13.41
C ILE A 13 12.98 23.01 -13.32
N LEU A 14 12.02 23.17 -14.23
CA LEU A 14 10.81 22.34 -14.26
C LEU A 14 11.16 20.85 -14.42
N LEU A 15 12.03 20.52 -15.37
CA LEU A 15 12.48 19.15 -15.61
C LEU A 15 13.28 18.59 -14.42
N GLY A 16 14.10 19.43 -13.77
CA GLY A 16 14.81 19.07 -12.56
C GLY A 16 13.86 18.70 -11.40
N ILE A 17 12.85 19.53 -11.14
CA ILE A 17 11.84 19.27 -10.11
C ILE A 17 11.06 17.99 -10.44
N ALA A 18 10.62 17.81 -11.68
CA ALA A 18 9.93 16.62 -12.12
C ALA A 18 10.81 15.36 -11.95
N GLY A 19 12.09 15.44 -12.32
CA GLY A 19 13.04 14.35 -12.16
C GLY A 19 13.24 13.94 -10.71
N VAL A 20 13.42 14.90 -9.80
CA VAL A 20 13.53 14.64 -8.35
C VAL A 20 12.27 13.97 -7.82
N PHE A 21 11.09 14.43 -8.26
CA PHE A 21 9.82 13.86 -7.83
C PHE A 21 9.65 12.40 -8.29
N ILE A 22 10.02 12.10 -9.54
CA ILE A 22 10.00 10.73 -10.09
C ILE A 22 10.95 9.82 -9.31
N LEU A 23 12.16 10.28 -9.00
CA LEU A 23 13.13 9.52 -8.22
C LEU A 23 12.63 9.23 -6.80
N TYR A 24 12.09 10.25 -6.12
CA TYR A 24 11.50 10.12 -4.79
C TYR A 24 10.36 9.08 -4.77
N LEU A 25 9.49 9.10 -5.78
CA LEU A 25 8.40 8.13 -5.93
C LEU A 25 8.90 6.72 -6.27
N SER A 26 10.00 6.59 -7.02
CA SER A 26 10.48 5.29 -7.51
C SER A 26 11.41 4.59 -6.53
N TRP A 27 12.01 5.33 -5.59
CA TRP A 27 12.98 4.81 -4.63
C TRP A 27 12.50 3.60 -3.81
N PRO A 28 11.26 3.56 -3.26
CA PRO A 28 10.76 2.41 -2.52
C PRO A 28 10.60 1.16 -3.38
N LEU A 29 10.35 1.30 -4.68
CA LEU A 29 10.22 0.18 -5.60
C LEU A 29 11.57 -0.47 -5.89
N LEU A 30 12.66 0.30 -5.87
CA LEU A 30 14.01 -0.18 -6.16
C LEU A 30 14.71 -0.76 -4.92
N THR A 31 14.55 -0.13 -3.76
CA THR A 31 15.29 -0.46 -2.53
C THR A 31 14.44 -1.09 -1.42
N GLY A 32 13.12 -1.11 -1.59
CA GLY A 32 12.21 -1.57 -0.55
C GLY A 32 12.27 -3.07 -0.31
N THR A 33 12.13 -3.45 0.95
CA THR A 33 12.01 -4.85 1.37
C THR A 33 10.67 -5.39 0.93
N THR A 34 10.69 -6.58 0.32
CA THR A 34 9.47 -7.26 -0.10
C THR A 34 8.88 -8.02 1.09
N VAL A 35 7.63 -7.72 1.43
CA VAL A 35 6.88 -8.37 2.49
C VAL A 35 5.59 -8.97 1.94
N ILE A 36 5.09 -10.01 2.62
CA ILE A 36 3.79 -10.61 2.35
C ILE A 36 2.92 -10.33 3.56
N LEU A 37 1.81 -9.63 3.36
CA LEU A 37 0.87 -9.23 4.40
C LEU A 37 -0.41 -10.03 4.26
N LYS A 38 -0.85 -10.60 5.38
CA LYS A 38 -2.10 -11.36 5.43
C LYS A 38 -3.31 -10.44 5.43
N THR A 39 -4.28 -10.77 4.60
CA THR A 39 -5.56 -10.04 4.57
C THR A 39 -6.63 -10.77 5.34
N GLN A 40 -7.58 -10.01 5.88
CA GLN A 40 -8.83 -10.52 6.40
C GLN A 40 -9.87 -10.58 5.28
N PRO A 41 -10.80 -11.55 5.31
CA PRO A 41 -11.85 -11.65 4.31
C PRO A 41 -12.70 -10.36 4.29
N VAL A 42 -12.85 -9.78 3.11
CA VAL A 42 -13.61 -8.53 2.90
C VAL A 42 -14.79 -8.79 1.96
N ASP A 43 -15.95 -8.28 2.34
CA ASP A 43 -17.23 -8.36 1.61
C ASP A 43 -17.12 -7.62 0.25
N PRO A 44 -17.59 -8.19 -0.88
CA PRO A 44 -17.33 -7.63 -2.20
C PRO A 44 -18.09 -6.33 -2.54
N PHE A 45 -17.37 -5.49 -3.26
CA PHE A 45 -17.74 -4.71 -4.46
C PHE A 45 -19.05 -3.91 -4.46
N ASP A 46 -18.90 -2.57 -4.52
CA ASP A 46 -19.96 -1.68 -5.01
C ASP A 46 -19.72 -1.40 -6.51
N ILE A 47 -20.49 -2.07 -7.38
CA ILE A 47 -20.53 -1.87 -8.85
C ILE A 47 -20.68 -0.40 -9.27
N PHE A 48 -21.17 0.48 -8.39
CA PHE A 48 -21.45 1.87 -8.69
C PHE A 48 -20.34 2.85 -8.26
N ARG A 49 -19.35 2.43 -7.45
CA ARG A 49 -18.29 3.32 -6.92
C ARG A 49 -16.92 3.21 -7.60
N GLY A 50 -16.78 2.32 -8.58
CA GLY A 50 -15.54 2.10 -9.33
C GLY A 50 -14.99 0.68 -9.19
N GLN A 51 -13.83 0.42 -9.79
CA GLN A 51 -13.21 -0.91 -9.83
C GLN A 51 -12.06 -0.99 -8.84
N TYR A 52 -12.42 -1.07 -7.56
CA TYR A 52 -11.46 -1.32 -6.49
C TYR A 52 -12.04 -2.29 -5.46
N MET A 53 -11.14 -2.94 -4.73
CA MET A 53 -11.46 -3.69 -3.52
C MET A 53 -10.80 -3.01 -2.33
N THR A 54 -11.50 -3.00 -1.22
CA THR A 54 -10.92 -2.64 0.07
C THR A 54 -10.26 -3.88 0.66
N ILE A 55 -9.01 -3.76 1.07
CA ILE A 55 -8.20 -4.78 1.70
C ILE A 55 -8.08 -4.42 3.18
N ASN A 56 -8.52 -5.33 4.03
CA ASN A 56 -8.31 -5.24 5.47
C ASN A 56 -7.11 -6.10 5.83
N TYR A 57 -6.11 -5.54 6.50
CA TYR A 57 -4.92 -6.28 6.91
C TYR A 57 -5.08 -6.84 8.31
N GLU A 58 -4.50 -8.00 8.58
CA GLU A 58 -4.41 -8.53 9.95
C GLU A 58 -3.66 -7.56 10.87
N ILE A 59 -2.57 -6.99 10.35
CA ILE A 59 -1.73 -6.02 11.06
C ILE A 59 -2.44 -4.68 11.37
N SER A 60 -3.57 -4.38 10.73
CA SER A 60 -4.35 -3.16 11.03
C SER A 60 -5.08 -3.23 12.37
N ASN A 61 -5.38 -4.45 12.84
CA ASN A 61 -6.08 -4.70 14.11
C ASN A 61 -5.06 -5.03 15.21
N VAL A 62 -4.26 -4.03 15.56
CA VAL A 62 -3.24 -4.13 16.61
C VAL A 62 -3.62 -3.28 17.81
N GLU A 63 -3.20 -3.70 19.00
CA GLU A 63 -3.33 -2.88 20.20
C GLU A 63 -2.44 -1.64 20.08
N LEU A 64 -3.07 -0.47 20.10
CA LEU A 64 -2.39 0.81 20.03
C LEU A 64 -2.07 1.31 21.44
N PRO A 65 -0.88 1.86 21.68
CA PRO A 65 -0.57 2.58 22.91
C PRO A 65 -1.60 3.69 23.19
N GLU A 66 -1.97 3.90 24.45
CA GLU A 66 -2.98 4.89 24.87
C GLU A 66 -2.67 6.33 24.45
N GLU A 67 -1.40 6.62 24.20
CA GLU A 67 -0.90 7.92 23.76
C GLU A 67 -1.31 8.25 22.32
N ILE A 68 -1.60 7.23 21.49
CA ILE A 68 -1.92 7.39 20.06
C ILE A 68 -3.38 7.78 19.91
N LYS A 69 -3.61 8.89 19.20
CA LYS A 69 -4.94 9.40 18.89
C LYS A 69 -5.25 9.26 17.41
N GLU A 70 -6.52 9.41 17.06
CA GLU A 70 -6.94 9.49 15.66
C GLU A 70 -6.17 10.59 14.91
N GLY A 71 -5.62 10.23 13.75
CA GLY A 71 -4.82 11.11 12.90
C GLY A 71 -3.31 11.01 13.14
N ASP A 72 -2.87 10.37 14.23
CA ASP A 72 -1.44 10.24 14.52
C ASP A 72 -0.75 9.24 13.58
N ASN A 73 0.53 9.51 13.31
CA ASN A 73 1.37 8.55 12.59
C ASN A 73 1.71 7.38 13.53
N VAL A 74 1.60 6.17 12.99
CA VAL A 74 1.90 4.94 13.70
C VAL A 74 2.93 4.14 12.91
N TYR A 75 3.90 3.56 13.59
CA TYR A 75 4.91 2.70 13.00
C TYR A 75 4.75 1.29 13.55
N VAL A 76 4.52 0.33 12.66
CA VAL A 76 4.38 -1.08 13.00
C VAL A 76 5.62 -1.81 12.54
N LEU A 77 6.42 -2.27 13.50
CA LEU A 77 7.57 -3.13 13.23
C LEU A 77 7.05 -4.51 12.83
N LEU A 78 7.58 -5.03 11.73
CA LEU A 78 7.18 -6.30 11.13
C LEU A 78 8.25 -7.35 11.33
N LYS A 79 7.81 -8.60 11.50
CA LYS A 79 8.66 -9.77 11.57
C LYS A 79 8.15 -10.85 10.62
N GLU A 80 9.08 -11.43 9.87
CA GLU A 80 8.80 -12.59 9.00
C GLU A 80 8.50 -13.81 9.88
N GLY A 81 7.33 -14.42 9.67
CA GLY A 81 6.95 -15.71 10.22
C GLY A 81 7.50 -16.87 9.41
N ASP A 82 7.34 -18.09 9.93
CA ASP A 82 7.85 -19.32 9.31
C ASP A 82 7.21 -19.62 7.94
N ASP A 83 6.00 -19.09 7.71
CA ASP A 83 5.20 -19.22 6.49
C ASP A 83 5.49 -18.14 5.43
N LYS A 84 6.54 -17.32 5.64
CA LYS A 84 6.88 -16.14 4.80
C LYS A 84 5.89 -14.98 4.90
N ILE A 85 4.90 -15.07 5.78
CA ILE A 85 3.96 -13.98 6.07
C ILE A 85 4.59 -13.10 7.15
N TRP A 86 4.45 -11.79 6.98
CA TRP A 86 4.96 -10.81 7.93
C TRP A 86 3.86 -10.40 8.90
N HIS A 87 4.16 -10.49 10.19
CA HIS A 87 3.24 -10.14 11.28
C HIS A 87 3.72 -8.90 12.03
N ALA A 88 2.79 -8.20 12.67
CA ALA A 88 3.10 -7.09 13.56
C ALA A 88 3.81 -7.61 14.82
N GLU A 89 5.05 -7.15 15.04
CA GLU A 89 5.81 -7.46 16.26
C GLU A 89 5.61 -6.38 17.33
N ARG A 90 5.63 -5.10 16.94
CA ARG A 90 5.55 -3.97 17.85
C ARG A 90 4.94 -2.76 17.17
N VAL A 91 4.16 -2.00 17.93
CA VAL A 91 3.56 -0.75 17.47
C VAL A 91 4.14 0.41 18.28
N SER A 92 4.52 1.49 17.62
CA SER A 92 5.14 2.66 18.24
C SER A 92 4.72 3.95 17.52
N PRO A 93 4.54 5.06 18.24
CA PRO A 93 4.37 6.38 17.63
C PRO A 93 5.67 6.92 17.02
N ASN A 94 6.83 6.42 17.47
CA ASN A 94 8.14 6.83 17.00
C ASN A 94 8.67 5.86 15.94
N LYS A 95 9.32 6.42 14.91
CA LYS A 95 9.97 5.68 13.83
C LYS A 95 11.06 4.76 14.40
N PRO A 96 11.05 3.44 14.12
CA PRO A 96 12.11 2.53 14.53
C PRO A 96 13.45 2.84 13.82
N ASP A 97 14.56 2.68 14.55
CA ASP A 97 15.90 2.84 14.00
C ASP A 97 16.32 1.67 13.10
N ASN A 98 15.86 0.46 13.43
CA ASN A 98 16.24 -0.78 12.78
C ASN A 98 15.04 -1.70 12.53
N GLY A 99 15.20 -2.61 11.57
CA GLY A 99 14.18 -3.58 11.17
C GLY A 99 13.24 -3.08 10.08
N VAL A 100 12.38 -3.97 9.61
CA VAL A 100 11.37 -3.66 8.59
C VAL A 100 10.12 -3.17 9.31
N PHE A 101 9.69 -1.94 9.04
CA PHE A 101 8.48 -1.38 9.63
C PHE A 101 7.61 -0.75 8.55
N ILE A 102 6.29 -0.79 8.75
CA ILE A 102 5.32 -0.11 7.92
C ILE A 102 4.79 1.12 8.67
N LYS A 103 4.71 2.25 7.96
CA LYS A 103 4.11 3.48 8.45
C LYS A 103 2.62 3.46 8.12
N GLY A 104 1.79 3.79 9.10
CA GLY A 104 0.37 4.03 8.92
C GLY A 104 -0.13 5.24 9.71
N THR A 105 -1.43 5.43 9.69
CA THR A 105 -2.17 6.49 10.38
C THR A 105 -3.25 5.84 11.24
N ALA A 106 -3.34 6.27 12.50
CA ALA A 106 -4.40 5.84 13.40
C ALA A 106 -5.74 6.41 12.95
N ARG A 107 -6.74 5.54 12.77
CA ARG A 107 -8.05 5.87 12.23
C ARG A 107 -9.15 5.22 13.04
N GLN A 108 -10.18 6.01 13.34
CA GLN A 108 -11.32 5.53 14.10
C GLN A 108 -12.17 4.60 13.24
N SER A 109 -12.42 3.41 13.75
CA SER A 109 -13.30 2.40 13.18
C SER A 109 -14.45 2.10 14.15
N TRP A 110 -15.46 1.39 13.66
CA TRP A 110 -16.59 0.92 14.48
C TRP A 110 -16.17 -0.02 15.61
N ARG A 111 -14.98 -0.66 15.50
CA ARG A 111 -14.39 -1.53 16.52
C ARG A 111 -13.39 -0.82 17.44
N GLY A 112 -13.17 0.49 17.27
CA GLY A 112 -12.14 1.26 17.97
C GLY A 112 -11.06 1.78 17.03
N LEU A 113 -9.92 2.18 17.58
CA LEU A 113 -8.82 2.77 16.83
C LEU A 113 -8.04 1.67 16.08
N THR A 114 -7.84 1.86 14.78
CA THR A 114 -7.15 0.91 13.88
C THR A 114 -6.05 1.63 13.09
N VAL A 115 -5.18 0.88 12.40
CA VAL A 115 -4.10 1.46 11.59
C VAL A 115 -4.37 1.30 10.10
N GLU A 116 -4.39 2.41 9.37
CA GLU A 116 -4.41 2.46 7.90
C GLU A 116 -3.01 2.76 7.35
N TYR A 117 -2.55 1.98 6.37
CA TYR A 117 -1.21 2.04 5.79
C TYR A 117 -1.15 2.73 4.42
N GLY A 118 -2.29 3.14 3.86
CA GLY A 118 -2.39 3.74 2.54
C GLY A 118 -2.33 2.71 1.39
N ILE A 119 -2.46 1.43 1.71
CA ILE A 119 -2.50 0.31 0.76
C ILE A 119 -3.80 -0.50 0.93
N GLU A 120 -4.84 0.08 1.50
CA GLU A 120 -6.13 -0.57 1.73
C GLU A 120 -6.95 -0.65 0.45
N GLN A 121 -6.59 0.08 -0.61
CA GLN A 121 -7.34 0.08 -1.86
C GLN A 121 -6.52 -0.57 -2.97
N TYR A 122 -7.09 -1.60 -3.59
CA TYR A 122 -6.52 -2.24 -4.77
C TYR A 122 -7.45 -2.05 -5.97
N PHE A 123 -6.94 -1.37 -7.00
CA PHE A 123 -7.68 -1.05 -8.22
C PHE A 123 -7.45 -2.12 -9.29
N PHE A 124 -8.49 -2.43 -10.05
CA PHE A 124 -8.48 -3.43 -11.13
C PHE A 124 -9.34 -3.00 -12.31
N GLU A 125 -9.28 -3.71 -13.44
CA GLU A 125 -10.09 -3.38 -14.62
C GLU A 125 -11.48 -4.04 -14.60
N ARG A 126 -12.35 -3.67 -15.54
CA ARG A 126 -13.72 -4.19 -15.62
C ARG A 126 -13.70 -5.69 -15.84
N ASN A 127 -14.65 -6.37 -15.20
CA ASN A 127 -14.87 -7.81 -15.35
C ASN A 127 -13.71 -8.66 -14.82
N ALA A 128 -12.86 -8.10 -13.95
CA ALA A 128 -11.88 -8.87 -13.20
C ALA A 128 -12.56 -9.95 -12.35
N GLU A 129 -12.12 -11.19 -12.50
CA GLU A 129 -12.45 -12.28 -11.59
C GLU A 129 -11.39 -12.33 -10.51
N LEU A 130 -11.74 -11.85 -9.31
CA LEU A 130 -10.84 -11.82 -8.17
C LEU A 130 -11.31 -12.80 -7.09
N PRO A 131 -10.39 -13.59 -6.52
CA PRO A 131 -10.73 -14.44 -5.40
C PRO A 131 -11.09 -13.57 -4.18
N LEU A 132 -12.18 -13.95 -3.50
CA LEU A 132 -12.70 -13.21 -2.33
C LEU A 132 -12.16 -13.74 -0.99
N ARG A 133 -11.38 -14.83 -1.02
CA ARG A 133 -10.89 -15.54 0.17
C ARG A 133 -9.44 -15.96 -0.01
N ASP A 134 -8.75 -16.09 1.12
CA ASP A 134 -7.37 -16.56 1.20
C ASP A 134 -6.41 -15.73 0.35
N LEU A 135 -6.63 -14.41 0.38
CA LEU A 135 -5.83 -13.41 -0.31
C LEU A 135 -4.72 -12.92 0.62
N ASP A 136 -3.49 -12.89 0.11
CA ASP A 136 -2.37 -12.19 0.73
C ASP A 136 -1.86 -11.11 -0.21
N VAL A 137 -1.31 -10.04 0.35
CA VAL A 137 -0.78 -8.93 -0.43
C VAL A 137 0.73 -8.96 -0.37
N LYS A 138 1.35 -8.99 -1.56
CA LYS A 138 2.78 -8.74 -1.69
C LYS A 138 2.99 -7.24 -1.80
N ALA A 139 3.71 -6.67 -0.85
CA ALA A 139 4.03 -5.25 -0.81
C ALA A 139 5.54 -5.03 -0.75
N LYS A 140 6.00 -3.88 -1.26
CA LYS A 140 7.35 -3.36 -1.01
C LYS A 140 7.29 -2.23 0.00
N ILE A 141 8.13 -2.30 1.01
CA ILE A 141 8.25 -1.30 2.07
C ILE A 141 9.59 -0.58 1.95
N GLY A 142 9.57 0.73 1.77
CA GLY A 142 10.76 1.56 1.75
C GLY A 142 11.31 1.86 3.15
N SER A 143 12.51 2.43 3.24
CA SER A 143 13.16 2.84 4.50
C SER A 143 12.44 3.95 5.29
N SER A 144 11.43 4.59 4.69
CA SER A 144 10.53 5.54 5.33
C SER A 144 9.31 4.87 5.98
N GLY A 145 9.10 3.57 5.75
CA GLY A 145 7.90 2.82 6.13
C GLY A 145 6.76 2.93 5.12
N GLN A 146 6.92 3.67 4.02
CA GLN A 146 5.92 3.71 2.96
C GLN A 146 5.84 2.37 2.25
N ALA A 147 4.62 1.83 2.16
CA ALA A 147 4.33 0.59 1.47
C ALA A 147 3.71 0.83 0.10
N ARG A 148 3.95 -0.09 -0.83
CA ARG A 148 3.25 -0.18 -2.11
C ARG A 148 2.93 -1.61 -2.45
N ILE A 149 1.70 -1.86 -2.90
CA ILE A 149 1.29 -3.16 -3.41
C ILE A 149 2.06 -3.44 -4.71
N VAL A 150 2.67 -4.62 -4.79
CA VAL A 150 3.34 -5.10 -6.01
C VAL A 150 2.66 -6.34 -6.60
N GLY A 151 1.78 -6.99 -5.85
CA GLY A 151 0.99 -8.11 -6.35
C GLY A 151 0.06 -8.69 -5.30
N LEU A 152 -0.89 -9.50 -5.77
CA LEU A 152 -1.78 -10.28 -4.93
C LEU A 152 -1.38 -11.76 -5.01
N LEU A 153 -1.55 -12.46 -3.89
CA LEU A 153 -1.20 -13.87 -3.72
C LEU A 153 -2.45 -14.62 -3.24
N GLN A 154 -2.67 -15.82 -3.75
CA GLN A 154 -3.67 -16.75 -3.24
C GLN A 154 -2.99 -18.07 -2.91
N TYR A 155 -3.14 -18.56 -1.67
CA TYR A 155 -2.42 -19.75 -1.19
C TYR A 155 -0.90 -19.70 -1.47
N GLY A 156 -0.28 -18.52 -1.26
CA GLY A 156 1.14 -18.28 -1.50
C GLY A 156 1.57 -18.18 -2.97
N LYS A 157 0.64 -18.27 -3.94
CA LYS A 157 0.93 -18.17 -5.39
C LYS A 157 0.46 -16.83 -5.96
N PRO A 158 1.23 -16.19 -6.86
CA PRO A 158 0.78 -14.99 -7.54
C PRO A 158 -0.52 -15.21 -8.30
N ILE A 159 -1.46 -14.28 -8.14
CA ILE A 159 -2.74 -14.30 -8.87
C ILE A 159 -2.52 -13.67 -10.24
N ASN A 160 -2.96 -14.36 -11.28
CA ASN A 160 -3.18 -13.75 -12.59
C ASN A 160 -4.65 -13.35 -12.66
N ILE A 161 -4.91 -12.04 -12.71
CA ILE A 161 -6.26 -11.51 -12.82
C ILE A 161 -6.79 -11.87 -14.21
N THR A 162 -7.90 -12.62 -14.25
CA THR A 162 -8.59 -12.95 -15.49
C THR A 162 -9.75 -11.99 -15.69
N TYR A 163 -9.94 -11.53 -16.93
CA TYR A 163 -11.01 -10.60 -17.28
C TYR A 163 -12.02 -11.33 -18.16
N ARG A 164 -13.32 -11.22 -17.84
CA ARG A 164 -14.35 -11.75 -18.75
C ARG A 164 -14.44 -10.88 -20.00
N ASP A 165 -14.53 -11.55 -21.14
CA ASP A 165 -14.82 -10.91 -22.41
C ASP A 165 -16.18 -10.21 -22.37
N VAL A 166 -16.23 -8.98 -22.85
CA VAL A 166 -17.48 -8.25 -23.02
C VAL A 166 -18.03 -8.60 -24.40
N THR A 167 -19.02 -9.47 -24.46
CA THR A 167 -19.81 -9.66 -25.68
C THR A 167 -20.65 -8.40 -25.89
N LEU A 168 -20.20 -7.52 -26.78
CA LEU A 168 -20.99 -6.39 -27.23
C LEU A 168 -22.13 -6.94 -28.09
N THR A 169 -23.30 -7.17 -27.50
CA THR A 169 -24.53 -7.33 -28.26
C THR A 169 -24.88 -5.97 -28.86
N SER A 170 -24.68 -5.86 -30.17
CA SER A 170 -25.10 -4.73 -31.01
C SER A 170 -26.61 -4.56 -31.05
#